data_AF-A0A7C4A9Q7-F1
#
_entry.id   AF-A0A7C4A9Q7-F1
#
_cell.length_a   1.000
_cell.length_b   1.000
_cell.length_c   1.000
_cell.angle_alpha   90.00
_cell.angle_beta   90.00
_cell.angle_gamma   90.00
#
_symmetry.space_group_name_H-M   'P 1'
#
loop_
_entity.id
_entity.type
_entity.pdbx_description
1 polymer ?
#
loop_
_entity_poly.entity_id
_entity_poly.type
_entity_poly.pdbx_seq_one_letter_code
_entity_poly.pdbx_strand_id
1 'polypeptide(L)'
;MRTESVLLAQVSSAAKAPPQAKELCAYAQASFLLSGSSTGCSSPVKRVPRPGAMEPTKSASRNSGPVRHRTVGFIGLGLLGLALAARTLQAGNRATGFDPDASARKRFRRLGGLPLASNAEVARSCQRLIMALPDARVTKTVVKEIESALAPGTVLFDMTTGDPDQMAALGLALGRRGVFYLDTSVL
;
A
#
# COMPACT_ATOMS: atom_id res chain seq x y z
N MET A 1 24.44 -3.54 -15.17
CA MET A 1 23.76 -3.08 -16.41
C MET A 1 22.31 -3.55 -16.57
N ARG A 2 21.78 -4.54 -15.82
CA ARG A 2 20.35 -4.98 -15.93
C ARG A 2 19.41 -4.48 -14.82
N THR A 3 19.93 -3.90 -13.75
CA THR A 3 19.16 -3.38 -12.60
C THR A 3 18.66 -1.94 -12.78
N GLU A 4 19.40 -1.10 -13.52
CA GLU A 4 19.01 0.32 -13.74
C GLU A 4 17.77 0.48 -14.63
N SER A 5 17.54 -0.46 -15.56
CA SER A 5 16.38 -0.43 -16.46
C SER A 5 15.05 -0.76 -15.75
N VAL A 6 15.10 -1.48 -14.63
CA VAL A 6 13.90 -1.84 -13.83
C VAL A 6 13.45 -0.65 -12.97
N LEU A 7 14.41 0.09 -12.40
CA LEU A 7 14.14 1.28 -11.59
C LEU A 7 13.51 2.41 -12.43
N LEU A 8 13.99 2.62 -13.67
CA LEU A 8 13.44 3.61 -14.59
C LEU A 8 12.00 3.30 -15.02
N ALA A 9 11.62 2.02 -15.11
CA ALA A 9 10.24 1.62 -15.42
C ALA A 9 9.28 1.89 -14.24
N GLN A 10 9.74 1.69 -13.00
CA GLN A 10 8.97 2.00 -11.79
C GLN A 10 8.77 3.51 -11.60
N VAL A 11 9.79 4.32 -11.89
CA VAL A 11 9.72 5.79 -11.80
C VAL A 11 8.85 6.39 -12.91
N SER A 12 8.90 5.84 -14.13
CA SER A 12 8.05 6.31 -15.24
C SER A 12 6.55 5.99 -15.02
N SER A 13 6.25 4.86 -14.36
CA SER A 13 4.88 4.52 -13.92
C SER A 13 4.34 5.47 -12.84
N ALA A 14 5.21 5.94 -11.94
CA ALA A 14 4.85 6.91 -10.88
C ALA A 14 4.46 8.30 -11.42
N ALA A 15 4.95 8.69 -12.60
CA ALA A 15 4.59 9.97 -13.23
C ALA A 15 3.09 10.05 -13.60
N LYS A 16 2.47 8.90 -13.91
CA LYS A 16 1.06 8.78 -14.31
C LYS A 16 0.13 8.36 -13.17
N ALA A 17 0.67 8.17 -11.96
CA ALA A 17 -0.11 7.81 -10.78
C ALA A 17 -1.00 8.98 -10.33
N PRO A 18 -2.21 8.71 -9.82
CA PRO A 18 -3.09 9.74 -9.27
C PRO A 18 -2.38 10.49 -8.13
N PRO A 19 -2.69 11.79 -7.91
CA PRO A 19 -1.93 12.67 -7.01
C PRO A 19 -1.75 12.12 -5.58
N GLN A 20 -2.69 11.28 -5.12
CA GLN A 20 -2.67 10.64 -3.80
C GLN A 20 -1.59 9.56 -3.64
N ALA A 21 -1.12 8.93 -4.73
CA ALA A 21 -0.03 7.96 -4.69
C ALA A 21 1.35 8.65 -4.69
N LYS A 22 1.42 9.89 -5.19
CA LYS A 22 2.65 10.69 -5.22
C LYS A 22 3.04 11.17 -3.81
N GLU A 23 2.07 11.55 -2.99
CA GLU A 23 2.31 11.95 -1.59
C GLU A 23 2.79 10.78 -0.71
N LEU A 24 2.29 9.56 -0.95
CA LEU A 24 2.69 8.37 -0.20
C LEU A 24 4.09 7.88 -0.59
N CYS A 25 4.49 8.03 -1.85
CA CYS A 25 5.84 7.72 -2.32
C CYS A 25 6.89 8.67 -1.70
N ALA A 26 6.55 9.96 -1.56
CA ALA A 26 7.40 10.94 -0.90
C ALA A 26 7.59 10.63 0.60
N TYR A 27 6.57 10.08 1.26
CA TYR A 27 6.66 9.68 2.68
C TYR A 27 7.57 8.46 2.87
N ALA A 28 7.50 7.46 1.99
CA ALA A 28 8.36 6.28 2.05
C ALA A 28 9.86 6.62 1.80
N GLN A 29 10.15 7.58 0.93
CA GLN A 29 11.52 8.04 0.66
C GLN A 29 12.13 8.83 1.83
N ALA A 30 11.31 9.59 2.57
CA ALA A 30 11.77 10.36 3.73
C ALA A 30 12.16 9.46 4.92
N SER A 31 11.48 8.34 5.13
CA SER A 31 11.78 7.40 6.22
C SER A 31 13.05 6.58 5.99
N PHE A 32 13.43 6.33 4.73
CA PHE A 32 14.63 5.54 4.38
C PHE A 32 15.95 6.28 4.69
N LEU A 33 15.95 7.62 4.67
CA LEU A 33 17.15 8.43 4.94
C LEU A 33 17.48 8.57 6.44
N LEU A 34 16.63 8.05 7.33
CA LEU A 34 16.78 8.19 8.79
C LEU A 34 17.32 6.93 9.49
N SER A 35 17.56 5.82 8.78
CA SER A 35 17.93 4.52 9.40
C SER A 35 19.23 3.88 8.92
N GLY A 36 20.14 4.60 8.26
CA GLY A 36 21.43 4.04 7.79
C GLY A 36 22.65 4.51 8.60
N SER A 37 23.19 3.64 9.46
CA SER A 37 24.42 3.88 10.25
C SER A 37 25.71 3.35 9.61
N SER A 38 26.71 4.24 9.57
CA SER A 38 28.16 4.06 9.76
C SER A 38 28.97 3.03 8.94
N THR A 39 29.77 3.54 8.00
CA THR A 39 31.23 3.24 7.89
C THR A 39 31.97 4.49 7.41
N GLY A 40 33.20 4.68 7.91
CA GLY A 40 33.85 5.98 8.03
C GLY A 40 34.20 6.73 6.74
N CYS A 41 34.07 8.05 6.81
CA CYS A 41 34.76 8.98 5.92
C CYS A 41 35.22 10.18 6.76
N SER A 42 36.53 10.27 6.97
CA SER A 42 37.20 11.36 7.68
C SER A 42 37.21 12.61 6.79
N SER A 43 36.24 13.51 6.98
CA SER A 43 36.24 14.86 6.41
C SER A 43 35.32 15.74 7.26
N PRO A 44 35.62 17.05 7.43
CA PRO A 44 34.95 17.89 8.42
C PRO A 44 33.45 18.00 8.11
N VAL A 45 32.64 17.37 8.97
CA VAL A 45 31.18 17.45 8.96
C VAL A 45 30.77 18.90 9.18
N LYS A 46 30.28 19.57 8.13
CA LYS A 46 29.52 20.82 8.29
C LYS A 46 28.33 20.50 9.20
N ARG A 47 28.28 21.15 10.36
CA ARG A 47 27.16 21.05 11.31
C ARG A 47 25.86 21.37 10.57
N VAL A 48 25.03 20.35 10.38
CA VAL A 48 23.62 20.53 10.01
C VAL A 48 22.95 21.28 11.17
N PRO A 49 22.22 22.39 10.93
CA PRO A 49 21.49 23.07 11.99
C PRO A 49 20.52 22.09 12.63
N ARG A 50 20.57 21.97 13.97
CA ARG A 50 19.55 21.25 14.73
C ARG A 50 18.19 21.89 14.39
N PRO A 51 17.14 21.13 14.03
CA PRO A 51 15.80 21.69 13.97
C PRO A 51 15.46 22.21 15.36
N GLY A 52 15.51 23.53 15.52
CA GLY A 52 14.88 24.22 16.63
C GLY A 52 13.40 23.87 16.65
N ALA A 53 12.82 23.88 17.85
CA ALA A 53 11.41 23.63 18.11
C ALA A 53 10.53 24.18 16.97
N MET A 54 9.96 23.27 16.18
CA MET A 54 9.09 23.63 15.08
C MET A 54 7.77 24.09 15.68
N GLU A 55 7.64 25.41 15.81
CA GLU A 55 6.38 26.13 15.94
C GLU A 55 5.32 25.53 14.99
N PRO A 56 4.05 25.41 15.42
CA PRO A 56 2.99 24.81 14.62
C PRO A 56 2.76 25.63 13.35
N THR A 57 3.41 25.24 12.25
CA THR A 57 3.24 25.91 10.97
C THR A 57 1.82 25.64 10.47
N LYS A 58 1.06 26.74 10.35
CA LYS A 58 -0.29 26.81 9.77
C LYS A 58 -0.42 25.90 8.54
N SER A 59 -1.14 24.80 8.71
CA SER A 59 -2.09 24.19 7.75
C SER A 59 -1.91 24.68 6.30
N ALA A 60 -1.02 24.04 5.55
CA ALA A 60 -1.02 24.13 4.10
C ALA A 60 -2.34 23.52 3.57
N SER A 61 -3.24 24.42 3.17
CA SER A 61 -4.49 24.25 2.42
C SER A 61 -5.11 22.84 2.39
N ARG A 62 -6.11 22.64 3.25
CA ARG A 62 -7.16 21.64 3.05
C ARG A 62 -7.90 21.96 1.75
N ASN A 63 -7.54 21.32 0.64
CA ASN A 63 -8.44 21.21 -0.50
C ASN A 63 -9.58 20.23 -0.13
N SER A 64 -10.50 20.67 0.72
CA SER A 64 -11.72 19.94 1.02
C SER A 64 -12.74 20.19 -0.09
N GLY A 65 -12.54 19.51 -1.23
CA GLY A 65 -13.70 19.06 -2.00
C GLY A 65 -14.58 18.16 -1.11
N PRO A 66 -15.84 17.88 -1.49
CA PRO A 66 -16.73 17.05 -0.67
C PRO A 66 -16.01 15.76 -0.29
N VAL A 67 -15.98 15.44 1.01
CA VAL A 67 -15.33 14.22 1.54
C VAL A 67 -15.99 13.03 0.88
N ARG A 68 -15.37 12.51 -0.19
CA ARG A 68 -15.90 11.33 -0.87
C ARG A 68 -15.51 10.13 -0.03
N HIS A 69 -16.48 9.59 0.71
CA HIS A 69 -16.34 8.30 1.37
C HIS A 69 -15.91 7.26 0.33
N ARG A 70 -14.69 6.74 0.48
CA ARG A 70 -14.10 5.80 -0.46
C ARG A 70 -14.26 4.40 0.08
N THR A 71 -14.63 3.46 -0.78
CA THR A 71 -14.55 2.03 -0.43
C THR A 71 -13.11 1.55 -0.63
N VAL A 72 -12.62 0.78 0.34
CA VAL A 72 -11.33 0.07 0.33
C VAL A 72 -11.61 -1.41 0.55
N GLY A 73 -10.99 -2.26 -0.28
CA GLY A 73 -11.06 -3.71 -0.17
C GLY A 73 -9.87 -4.26 0.59
N PHE A 74 -10.10 -5.23 1.47
CA PHE A 74 -9.08 -5.92 2.26
C PHE A 74 -9.07 -7.40 1.90
N ILE A 75 -7.92 -7.91 1.49
CA ILE A 75 -7.68 -9.33 1.24
C ILE A 75 -6.68 -9.81 2.29
N GLY A 76 -7.15 -10.64 3.21
CA GLY A 76 -6.46 -10.93 4.47
C GLY A 76 -6.98 -10.02 5.58
N LEU A 77 -7.66 -10.61 6.56
CA LEU A 77 -8.23 -9.97 7.74
C LEU A 77 -7.53 -10.49 9.01
N GLY A 78 -6.22 -10.72 8.91
CA GLY A 78 -5.35 -11.01 10.05
C GLY A 78 -5.12 -9.78 10.94
N LEU A 79 -4.06 -9.82 11.76
CA LEU A 79 -3.73 -8.74 12.70
C LEU A 79 -3.59 -7.38 11.99
N LEU A 80 -2.73 -7.32 10.96
CA LEU A 80 -2.45 -6.11 10.20
C LEU A 80 -3.68 -5.65 9.40
N GLY A 81 -4.31 -6.57 8.66
CA GLY A 81 -5.49 -6.27 7.85
C GLY A 81 -6.63 -5.66 8.69
N LEU A 82 -6.92 -6.23 9.85
CA LEU A 82 -7.94 -5.69 10.77
C LEU A 82 -7.56 -4.32 11.33
N ALA A 83 -6.29 -4.10 11.69
CA ALA A 83 -5.83 -2.81 12.20
C ALA A 83 -6.00 -1.70 11.15
N LEU A 84 -5.62 -1.96 9.91
CA LEU A 84 -5.79 -1.01 8.80
C LEU A 84 -7.25 -0.78 8.46
N ALA A 85 -8.06 -1.82 8.51
CA ALA A 85 -9.48 -1.70 8.25
C ALA A 85 -10.20 -0.90 9.34
N ALA A 86 -9.82 -1.07 10.61
CA ALA A 86 -10.30 -0.24 11.71
C ALA A 86 -9.94 1.24 11.49
N ARG A 87 -8.70 1.55 11.10
CA ARG A 87 -8.28 2.93 10.79
C ARG A 87 -9.03 3.51 9.60
N THR A 88 -9.28 2.70 8.58
CA THR A 88 -10.05 3.09 7.41
C THR A 88 -11.49 3.47 7.79
N LEU A 89 -12.13 2.66 8.63
CA LEU A 89 -13.48 2.93 9.14
C LEU A 89 -13.51 4.17 10.05
N GLN A 90 -12.51 4.34 10.93
CA GLN A 90 -12.38 5.55 11.77
C GLN A 90 -12.21 6.83 10.96
N ALA A 91 -11.56 6.76 9.79
CA ALA A 91 -11.45 7.87 8.86
C ALA A 91 -12.76 8.13 8.07
N GLY A 92 -13.84 7.42 8.38
CA GLY A 92 -15.14 7.54 7.71
C GLY A 92 -15.23 6.81 6.38
N ASN A 93 -14.23 6.03 5.97
CA ASN A 93 -14.28 5.29 4.72
C ASN A 93 -15.04 3.97 4.87
N ARG A 94 -15.45 3.36 3.76
CA ARG A 94 -16.08 2.04 3.76
C ARG A 94 -15.01 0.97 3.61
N ALA A 95 -15.10 -0.09 4.41
CA ALA A 95 -14.22 -1.24 4.29
C ALA A 95 -15.02 -2.47 3.87
N THR A 96 -14.58 -3.14 2.80
CA THR A 96 -15.04 -4.48 2.40
C THR A 96 -13.88 -5.44 2.47
N GLY A 97 -14.10 -6.73 2.65
CA GLY A 97 -12.96 -7.64 2.69
C GLY A 97 -13.29 -9.12 2.82
N PHE A 98 -12.28 -9.95 2.64
CA PHE A 98 -12.38 -11.39 2.76
C PHE A 98 -11.12 -11.96 3.42
N ASP A 99 -11.33 -13.05 4.15
CA ASP A 99 -10.31 -13.90 4.72
C ASP A 99 -10.88 -15.33 4.77
N PRO A 100 -10.11 -16.40 4.51
CA PRO A 100 -10.59 -17.77 4.64
C PRO A 100 -11.04 -18.13 6.07
N ASP A 101 -10.46 -17.52 7.11
CA ASP A 101 -10.86 -17.73 8.50
C ASP A 101 -12.19 -17.02 8.83
N ALA A 102 -13.20 -17.81 9.20
CA ALA A 102 -14.51 -17.30 9.62
C ALA A 102 -14.44 -16.40 10.87
N SER A 103 -13.48 -16.65 11.77
CA SER A 103 -13.27 -15.86 12.97
C SER A 103 -12.78 -14.45 12.63
N ALA A 104 -11.88 -14.34 11.63
CA ALA A 104 -11.37 -13.08 11.11
C ALA A 104 -12.50 -12.27 10.44
N ARG A 105 -13.33 -12.92 9.62
CA ARG A 105 -14.53 -12.27 9.03
C ARG A 105 -15.51 -11.77 10.09
N LYS A 106 -15.72 -12.52 11.18
CA LYS A 106 -16.58 -12.11 12.31
C LYS A 106 -16.00 -10.90 13.04
N ARG A 107 -14.69 -10.88 13.29
CA ARG A 107 -13.98 -9.72 13.89
C ARG A 107 -14.13 -8.49 13.00
N PHE A 108 -13.89 -8.62 11.70
CA PHE A 108 -14.02 -7.53 10.75
C PHE A 108 -15.44 -6.95 10.71
N ARG A 109 -16.47 -7.81 10.72
CA ARG A 109 -17.86 -7.38 10.80
C ARG A 109 -18.15 -6.58 12.08
N ARG A 110 -17.63 -7.01 13.23
CA ARG A 110 -17.81 -6.27 14.50
C ARG A 110 -17.16 -4.89 14.49
N LEU A 111 -16.12 -4.68 13.69
CA LEU A 111 -15.50 -3.35 13.50
C LEU A 111 -16.35 -2.42 12.64
N GLY A 112 -17.40 -2.92 11.97
CA GLY A 112 -18.20 -2.17 10.98
C GLY A 112 -17.80 -2.42 9.53
N GLY A 113 -16.89 -3.37 9.28
CA GLY A 113 -16.53 -3.80 7.93
C GLY A 113 -17.58 -4.72 7.30
N LEU A 114 -17.61 -4.76 5.97
CA LEU A 114 -18.50 -5.65 5.20
C LEU A 114 -17.71 -6.85 4.66
N PRO A 115 -17.78 -8.03 5.32
CA PRO A 115 -17.16 -9.23 4.78
C PRO A 115 -17.91 -9.71 3.53
N LEU A 116 -17.18 -10.02 2.46
CA LEU A 116 -17.68 -10.60 1.21
C LEU A 116 -17.43 -12.12 1.17
N ALA A 117 -17.85 -12.81 0.11
CA ALA A 117 -17.76 -14.28 0.03
C ALA A 117 -16.44 -14.80 -0.55
N SER A 118 -15.66 -13.97 -1.26
CA SER A 118 -14.38 -14.37 -1.85
C SER A 118 -13.43 -13.20 -2.15
N ASN A 119 -12.15 -13.51 -2.38
CA ASN A 119 -11.14 -12.55 -2.87
C ASN A 119 -11.60 -11.85 -4.15
N ALA A 120 -12.19 -12.61 -5.08
CA ALA A 120 -12.67 -12.08 -6.36
C ALA A 120 -13.83 -11.08 -6.19
N GLU A 121 -14.74 -11.31 -5.24
CA GLU A 121 -15.79 -10.34 -4.93
C GLU A 121 -15.22 -9.02 -4.37
N VAL A 122 -14.21 -9.11 -3.50
CA VAL A 122 -13.51 -7.91 -3.00
C VAL A 122 -12.88 -7.15 -4.16
N ALA A 123 -12.17 -7.85 -5.05
CA ALA A 123 -11.53 -7.24 -6.21
C ALA A 123 -12.52 -6.57 -7.19
N ARG A 124 -13.71 -7.14 -7.40
CA ARG A 124 -14.75 -6.51 -8.24
C ARG A 124 -15.39 -5.28 -7.57
N SER A 125 -15.48 -5.28 -6.25
CA SER A 125 -16.17 -4.23 -5.50
C SER A 125 -15.35 -2.94 -5.33
N CYS A 126 -14.01 -3.02 -5.47
CA CYS A 126 -13.10 -1.94 -5.07
C CYS A 126 -11.94 -1.75 -6.06
N GLN A 127 -11.61 -0.49 -6.37
CA GLN A 127 -10.40 -0.11 -7.12
C GLN A 127 -9.17 0.11 -6.22
N ARG A 128 -9.34 0.13 -4.89
CA ARG A 128 -8.24 0.22 -3.92
C ARG A 128 -8.29 -1.02 -3.06
N LEU A 129 -7.25 -1.84 -3.16
CA LEU A 129 -7.17 -3.13 -2.52
C LEU A 129 -5.91 -3.18 -1.66
N ILE A 130 -6.04 -3.64 -0.43
CA ILE A 130 -4.94 -3.89 0.49
C ILE A 130 -4.85 -5.40 0.70
N MET A 131 -3.68 -5.95 0.45
CA MET A 131 -3.33 -7.34 0.73
C MET A 131 -2.41 -7.38 1.95
N ALA A 132 -2.76 -8.23 2.91
CA ALA A 132 -1.93 -8.53 4.08
C ALA A 132 -1.97 -10.04 4.31
N LEU A 133 -1.08 -10.76 3.64
CA LEU A 133 -1.05 -12.22 3.59
C LEU A 133 0.18 -12.78 4.30
N PRO A 134 0.21 -14.10 4.60
CA PRO A 134 1.32 -14.69 5.35
C PRO A 134 2.66 -14.70 4.60
N ASP A 135 2.65 -14.96 3.29
CA ASP A 135 3.86 -15.08 2.48
C ASP A 135 3.60 -14.89 0.97
N ALA A 136 4.69 -14.73 0.21
CA ALA A 136 4.70 -14.52 -1.23
C ALA A 136 4.00 -15.62 -2.06
N ARG A 137 3.96 -16.88 -1.58
CA ARG A 137 3.27 -17.98 -2.29
C ARG A 137 1.76 -17.77 -2.19
N VAL A 138 1.27 -17.37 -1.02
CA VAL A 138 -0.14 -17.02 -0.83
C VAL A 138 -0.49 -15.80 -1.68
N THR A 139 0.36 -14.75 -1.69
CA THR A 139 0.19 -13.58 -2.58
C THR A 139 0.01 -13.99 -4.03
N LYS A 140 0.92 -14.80 -4.58
CA LYS A 140 0.83 -15.26 -5.99
C LYS A 140 -0.47 -16.00 -6.28
N THR A 141 -0.92 -16.83 -5.34
CA THR A 141 -2.16 -17.61 -5.47
C THR A 141 -3.37 -16.68 -5.51
N VAL A 142 -3.46 -15.77 -4.54
CA VAL A 142 -4.52 -14.77 -4.45
C VAL A 142 -4.54 -13.84 -5.67
N VAL A 143 -3.37 -13.37 -6.13
CA VAL A 143 -3.29 -12.53 -7.33
C VAL A 143 -3.87 -13.25 -8.55
N LYS A 144 -3.55 -14.53 -8.74
CA LYS A 144 -4.12 -15.34 -9.83
C LYS A 144 -5.64 -15.49 -9.71
N GLU A 145 -6.17 -15.67 -8.49
CA GLU A 145 -7.62 -15.78 -8.25
C GLU A 145 -8.36 -14.48 -8.62
N ILE A 146 -7.77 -13.32 -8.33
CA ILE A 146 -8.41 -12.03 -8.54
C ILE A 146 -8.08 -11.38 -9.89
N GLU A 147 -7.09 -11.90 -10.63
CA GLU A 147 -6.55 -11.25 -11.83
C GLU A 147 -7.63 -10.89 -12.87
N SER A 148 -8.61 -11.78 -13.05
CA SER A 148 -9.75 -11.58 -13.96
C SER A 148 -10.82 -10.62 -13.43
N ALA A 149 -10.85 -10.39 -12.12
CA ALA A 149 -11.78 -9.48 -11.44
C ALA A 149 -11.24 -8.05 -11.31
N LEU A 150 -9.93 -7.85 -11.49
CA LEU A 150 -9.30 -6.54 -11.39
C LEU A 150 -9.61 -5.67 -12.61
N ALA A 151 -10.14 -4.47 -12.36
CA ALA A 151 -10.35 -3.46 -13.39
C ALA A 151 -9.07 -2.65 -13.66
N PRO A 152 -8.82 -2.19 -14.90
CA PRO A 152 -7.76 -1.22 -15.17
C PRO A 152 -7.90 0.03 -14.28
N GLY A 153 -6.78 0.55 -13.78
CA GLY A 153 -6.74 1.64 -12.82
C GLY A 153 -6.84 1.21 -11.35
N THR A 154 -7.04 -0.08 -11.07
CA THR A 154 -6.98 -0.62 -9.71
C THR A 154 -5.59 -0.45 -9.11
N VAL A 155 -5.54 -0.06 -7.84
CA VAL A 155 -4.31 0.04 -7.04
C VAL A 155 -4.34 -1.06 -5.99
N LEU A 156 -3.33 -1.92 -6.03
CA LEU A 156 -3.11 -3.04 -5.12
C LEU A 156 -1.90 -2.73 -4.23
N PHE A 157 -2.15 -2.53 -2.94
CA PHE A 157 -1.13 -2.36 -1.91
C PHE A 157 -0.85 -3.74 -1.31
N ASP A 158 0.31 -4.32 -1.58
CA ASP A 158 0.73 -5.55 -0.92
C ASP A 158 1.61 -5.21 0.27
N MET A 159 1.20 -5.63 1.47
CA MET A 159 1.95 -5.49 2.71
C MET A 159 2.50 -6.84 3.20
N THR A 160 2.45 -7.86 2.34
CA THR A 160 2.99 -9.18 2.61
C THR A 160 4.50 -9.15 2.53
N THR A 161 5.16 -9.77 3.51
CA THR A 161 6.61 -9.96 3.44
C THR A 161 6.92 -11.05 2.43
N GLY A 162 7.75 -10.73 1.43
CA GLY A 162 8.05 -11.63 0.32
C GLY A 162 9.44 -11.42 -0.26
N ASP A 163 9.81 -12.32 -1.16
CA ASP A 163 11.03 -12.18 -1.95
C ASP A 163 10.91 -11.00 -2.94
N PRO A 164 11.84 -10.03 -2.94
CA PRO A 164 11.73 -8.82 -3.76
C PRO A 164 11.59 -9.09 -5.27
N ASP A 165 12.32 -10.09 -5.79
CA ASP A 165 12.28 -10.41 -7.22
C ASP A 165 10.91 -10.99 -7.62
N GLN A 166 10.33 -11.81 -6.74
CA GLN A 166 8.98 -12.33 -6.94
C GLN A 166 7.91 -11.24 -6.90
N MET A 167 8.04 -10.27 -6.00
CA MET A 167 7.11 -9.13 -5.91
C MET A 167 7.24 -8.21 -7.12
N ALA A 168 8.47 -7.94 -7.57
CA ALA A 168 8.73 -7.15 -8.78
C ALA A 168 8.14 -7.81 -10.04
N ALA A 169 8.29 -9.13 -10.18
CA ALA A 169 7.71 -9.88 -11.30
C ALA A 169 6.18 -9.83 -11.31
N LEU A 170 5.54 -9.91 -10.14
CA LEU A 170 4.09 -9.74 -10.00
C LEU A 170 3.65 -8.34 -10.43
N GLY A 171 4.37 -7.30 -10.00
CA GLY A 171 4.08 -5.92 -10.38
C GLY A 171 4.15 -5.69 -11.88
N LEU A 172 5.15 -6.26 -12.57
CA LEU A 172 5.25 -6.20 -14.04
C LEU A 172 4.09 -6.90 -14.73
N ALA A 173 3.67 -8.07 -14.24
CA ALA A 173 2.55 -8.82 -14.80
C ALA A 173 1.22 -8.04 -14.67
N LEU A 174 0.95 -7.49 -13.48
CA LEU A 174 -0.23 -6.68 -13.21
C LEU A 174 -0.22 -5.34 -13.98
N GLY A 175 0.95 -4.72 -14.13
CA GLY A 175 1.12 -3.48 -14.90
C GLY A 175 0.69 -3.61 -16.36
N ARG A 176 0.91 -4.77 -16.99
CA ARG A 176 0.44 -5.07 -18.36
C ARG A 176 -1.08 -5.04 -18.51
N ARG A 177 -1.82 -5.15 -17.39
CA ARG A 177 -3.29 -5.09 -17.32
C ARG A 177 -3.81 -3.73 -16.86
N GLY A 178 -2.92 -2.74 -16.70
CA GLY A 178 -3.27 -1.43 -16.17
C GLY A 178 -3.56 -1.42 -14.67
N VAL A 179 -3.08 -2.42 -13.92
CA VAL A 179 -3.19 -2.48 -12.45
C VAL A 179 -1.89 -1.96 -11.84
N PHE A 180 -2.01 -1.04 -10.89
CA PHE A 180 -0.87 -0.50 -10.14
C PHE A 180 -0.60 -1.37 -8.92
N TYR A 181 0.55 -2.03 -8.91
CA TYR A 181 1.00 -2.86 -7.79
C TYR A 181 2.05 -2.11 -6.97
N LEU A 182 1.86 -2.01 -5.66
CA LEU A 182 2.76 -1.36 -4.74
C LEU A 182 3.17 -2.36 -3.65
N ASP A 183 4.43 -2.76 -3.65
CA ASP A 183 5.03 -3.46 -2.50
C ASP A 183 5.27 -2.43 -1.39
N THR A 184 4.54 -2.62 -0.30
CA THR A 184 4.44 -1.73 0.86
C THR A 184 4.70 -2.51 2.14
N SER A 185 5.78 -3.28 2.14
CA SER A 185 6.27 -3.98 3.34
C SER A 185 6.29 -3.03 4.55
N VAL A 186 5.69 -3.46 5.64
CA VAL A 186 5.60 -2.71 6.91
C VAL A 186 6.72 -3.16 7.85
N LEU A 187 7.34 -2.19 8.54
CA LEU A 187 8.41 -2.40 9.53
C LEU A 187 7.88 -2.27 10.96
#